data_AF-A0A0B8QNH4-F1
#
_entry.id   AF-A0A0B8QNH4-F1
#
_cell.length_a   1.000
_cell.length_b   1.000
_cell.length_c   1.000
_cell.angle_alpha   90.00
_cell.angle_beta   90.00
_cell.angle_gamma   90.00
#
_symmetry.space_group_name_H-M   'P 1'
#
loop_
_entity.id
_entity.type
_entity.pdbx_description
1 polymer ?
#
loop_
_entity_poly.entity_id
_entity_poly.type
_entity_poly.pdbx_seq_one_letter_code
_entity_poly.pdbx_strand_id
1 'polypeptide(L)'
;MEPNGDLYTCDHYVYPEHKVGNIHHDNLEGIIYGEKQQEFGYNKIESLTRECQTCEYVFACYASALKSFHQEQEWRSQSKLPVCWLEEILCHIDQRMARIARLYGYPVKFGRYNDERMAQMLGQNQRHIFNVSY
;
A
#
# COMPACT_ATOMS: atom_id res chain seq x y z
N MET A 1 18.97 5.95 -9.21
CA MET A 1 20.15 6.84 -9.32
C MET A 1 21.00 6.26 -10.40
N GLU A 2 21.30 7.06 -11.41
CA GLU A 2 22.10 6.63 -12.55
C GLU A 2 23.59 6.86 -12.30
N PRO A 3 24.50 6.20 -13.05
CA PRO A 3 25.94 6.32 -12.85
C PRO A 3 26.50 7.74 -12.98
N ASN A 4 25.79 8.64 -13.67
CA ASN A 4 26.14 10.06 -13.80
C ASN A 4 25.68 10.93 -12.61
N GLY A 5 25.09 10.31 -11.58
CA GLY A 5 24.57 10.98 -10.40
C GLY A 5 23.12 11.46 -10.52
N ASP A 6 22.46 11.26 -11.67
CA ASP A 6 21.08 11.70 -11.86
C ASP A 6 20.10 10.90 -10.99
N LEU A 7 19.15 11.62 -10.41
CA LEU A 7 18.10 11.10 -9.55
C LEU A 7 16.76 11.24 -10.28
N TYR A 8 15.97 10.17 -10.21
CA TYR A 8 14.65 10.05 -10.81
C TYR A 8 13.64 9.62 -9.74
N THR A 9 12.36 9.84 -9.99
CA THR A 9 11.31 9.55 -8.99
C THR A 9 11.19 8.07 -8.61
N CYS A 10 11.54 7.17 -9.53
CA CYS A 10 11.50 5.71 -9.39
C CYS A 10 12.35 5.05 -10.49
N ASP A 11 12.89 3.86 -10.22
CA ASP A 11 13.63 3.02 -11.17
C ASP A 11 12.83 2.61 -12.43
N HIS A 12 11.50 2.67 -12.37
CA HIS A 12 10.63 2.44 -13.52
C HIS A 12 10.36 3.70 -14.37
N TYR A 13 10.79 4.87 -13.91
CA TYR A 13 10.50 6.18 -14.51
C TYR A 13 11.79 6.96 -14.83
N VAL A 14 12.72 6.32 -15.55
CA VAL A 14 14.01 6.92 -15.93
C VAL A 14 13.89 7.68 -17.26
N TYR A 15 13.03 8.70 -17.28
CA TYR A 15 12.83 9.61 -18.41
C TYR A 15 13.10 11.06 -17.98
N PRO A 16 13.50 11.97 -18.90
CA PRO A 16 13.84 13.35 -18.56
C PRO A 16 12.76 14.07 -17.73
N GLU A 17 11.49 13.87 -18.08
CA GLU A 17 10.29 14.39 -17.38
C GLU A 17 10.17 13.94 -15.92
N HIS A 18 10.81 12.84 -15.52
CA HIS A 18 10.82 12.31 -14.16
C HIS A 18 12.15 12.50 -13.42
N LYS A 19 13.10 13.25 -14.00
CA LYS A 19 14.34 13.64 -13.32
C LYS A 19 14.03 14.64 -12.20
N VAL A 20 14.48 14.31 -10.98
CA VAL A 20 14.26 15.11 -9.77
C VAL A 20 15.52 15.85 -9.30
N GLY A 21 16.70 15.48 -9.78
CA GLY A 21 17.94 16.20 -9.46
C GLY A 21 19.20 15.41 -9.83
N ASN A 22 20.33 15.80 -9.26
CA ASN A 22 21.59 15.07 -9.30
C ASN A 22 22.30 15.13 -7.95
N ILE A 23 22.78 13.98 -7.48
CA ILE A 23 23.37 13.82 -6.14
C ILE A 23 24.67 14.63 -5.94
N HIS A 24 25.35 15.01 -7.02
CA HIS A 24 26.61 15.74 -6.93
C HIS A 24 26.42 17.24 -6.66
N HIS A 25 25.25 17.81 -7.00
CA HIS A 25 25.02 19.25 -6.90
C HIS A 25 23.76 19.66 -6.13
N ASP A 26 22.78 18.76 -5.98
CA ASP A 26 21.52 19.05 -5.29
C ASP A 26 21.49 18.52 -3.86
N ASN A 27 20.81 19.25 -2.96
CA ASN A 27 20.56 18.78 -1.61
C ASN A 27 19.57 17.60 -1.64
N LEU A 28 19.99 16.44 -1.13
CA LEU A 28 19.18 15.23 -1.10
C LEU A 28 17.87 15.41 -0.33
N GLU A 29 17.87 16.17 0.77
CA GLU A 29 16.65 16.45 1.53
C GLU A 29 15.62 17.21 0.68
N GLY A 30 16.09 18.22 -0.08
CA GLY A 30 15.25 18.98 -1.00
C GLY A 30 14.70 18.15 -2.15
N ILE A 31 15.41 17.09 -2.56
CA ILE A 31 14.96 16.15 -3.59
C ILE A 31 13.91 15.19 -3.02
N ILE A 32 14.17 14.60 -1.85
CA ILE A 32 13.28 13.62 -1.20
C ILE A 32 11.95 14.27 -0.84
N TYR A 33 11.99 15.48 -0.26
CA TYR A 33 10.80 16.23 0.11
C TYR A 33 10.35 17.23 -0.96
N GLY A 34 10.93 17.17 -2.16
CA GLY A 34 10.60 18.06 -3.25
C GLY A 34 9.20 17.85 -3.79
N GLU A 35 8.59 18.92 -4.31
CA GLU A 35 7.22 18.92 -4.84
C GLU A 35 7.03 17.84 -5.93
N LYS A 36 7.96 17.71 -6.87
CA LYS A 36 7.92 16.67 -7.93
C LYS A 36 7.82 15.25 -7.37
N GLN A 37 8.55 14.95 -6.28
CA GLN A 37 8.53 13.61 -5.66
C GLN A 37 7.20 13.37 -4.94
N GLN A 38 6.68 14.40 -4.27
CA GLN A 38 5.38 14.35 -3.59
C GLN A 38 4.23 14.18 -4.59
N GLU A 39 4.18 15.00 -5.64
CA GLU A 39 3.19 14.90 -6.72
C GLU A 39 3.22 13.51 -7.38
N PHE A 40 4.41 12.99 -7.68
CA PHE A 40 4.55 11.64 -8.21
C PHE A 40 3.96 10.58 -7.25
N GLY A 41 4.20 10.73 -5.95
CA GLY A 41 3.62 9.87 -4.91
C GLY A 41 2.09 9.97 -4.82
N TYR A 42 1.53 11.19 -4.81
CA TYR A 42 0.08 11.42 -4.71
C TYR A 42 -0.66 10.94 -5.95
N ASN A 43 -0.12 11.19 -7.14
CA ASN A 43 -0.69 10.73 -8.41
C ASN A 43 -0.91 9.20 -8.42
N LYS A 44 -0.06 8.43 -7.72
CA LYS A 44 -0.24 6.98 -7.59
C LYS A 44 -1.50 6.59 -6.83
N ILE A 45 -1.89 7.37 -5.81
CA ILE A 45 -3.09 7.13 -5.00
C ILE A 45 -4.33 7.70 -5.71
N GLU A 46 -4.21 8.88 -6.32
CA GLU A 46 -5.33 9.52 -7.02
C GLU A 46 -5.73 8.77 -8.29
N SER A 47 -4.76 8.14 -8.97
CA SER A 47 -5.01 7.33 -10.18
C SER A 47 -5.63 5.97 -9.91
N LEU A 48 -5.82 5.56 -8.65
CA LEU A 48 -6.41 4.28 -8.30
C LEU A 48 -7.82 4.14 -8.88
N THR A 49 -8.17 2.93 -9.34
CA THR A 49 -9.55 2.62 -9.71
C THR A 49 -10.46 2.72 -8.49
N ARG A 50 -11.75 2.96 -8.71
CA ARG A 50 -12.77 2.97 -7.64
C ARG A 50 -12.73 1.69 -6.80
N GLU A 51 -12.49 0.53 -7.43
CA GLU A 51 -12.36 -0.76 -6.76
C GLU A 51 -11.21 -0.75 -5.74
N CYS A 52 -10.01 -0.32 -6.15
CA CYS A 52 -8.86 -0.19 -5.26
C CYS A 52 -9.08 0.84 -4.15
N GLN A 53 -9.70 1.98 -4.46
CA GLN A 53 -9.98 3.02 -3.46
C GLN A 53 -10.93 2.51 -2.35
N THR A 54 -11.84 1.59 -2.67
CA THR A 54 -12.77 0.99 -1.70
C THR A 54 -12.25 -0.31 -1.06
N CYS A 55 -11.07 -0.80 -1.45
CA CYS A 55 -10.51 -2.05 -0.94
C CYS A 55 -10.12 -1.92 0.54
N GLU A 56 -10.53 -2.89 1.36
CA GLU A 56 -10.23 -2.93 2.81
C GLU A 56 -8.72 -2.99 3.11
N TYR A 57 -7.91 -3.35 2.12
CA TYR A 57 -6.46 -3.52 2.22
C TYR A 57 -5.65 -2.48 1.44
N VAL A 58 -6.27 -1.41 0.94
CA VAL A 58 -5.56 -0.34 0.22
C VAL A 58 -4.44 0.28 1.06
N PHE A 59 -4.60 0.33 2.39
CA PHE A 59 -3.59 0.81 3.33
C PHE A 59 -2.28 0.00 3.34
N ALA A 60 -2.33 -1.27 2.92
CA ALA A 60 -1.19 -2.17 2.92
C ALA A 60 -0.54 -2.26 1.53
N CYS A 61 -1.32 -2.08 0.48
CA CYS A 61 -0.88 -2.30 -0.89
C CYS A 61 -0.66 -0.98 -1.67
N TYR A 62 -1.51 0.02 -1.48
CA TYR A 62 -1.56 1.26 -2.29
C TYR A 62 -1.48 0.99 -3.81
N ALA A 63 -2.13 -0.09 -4.27
CA ALA A 63 -1.97 -0.71 -5.59
C ALA A 63 -0.51 -0.78 -6.04
N SER A 64 0.28 -1.53 -5.27
CA SER A 64 1.71 -1.78 -5.45
C SER A 64 2.12 -1.77 -6.92
N ALA A 65 2.71 -0.64 -7.33
CA ALA A 65 3.47 -0.48 -8.55
C ALA A 65 2.79 -0.98 -9.85
N LEU A 66 1.53 -0.59 -10.10
CA LEU A 66 1.08 -0.54 -11.48
C LEU A 66 1.80 0.63 -12.17
N LYS A 67 2.83 0.28 -12.95
CA LYS A 67 3.41 1.11 -14.00
C LYS A 67 2.24 1.83 -14.67
N SER A 68 2.14 3.14 -14.44
CA SER A 68 1.17 4.10 -14.99
C SER A 68 0.14 3.41 -15.89
N PHE A 69 -1.11 3.30 -15.43
CA PHE A 69 -2.30 2.72 -16.07
C PHE A 69 -2.36 2.70 -17.62
N HIS A 70 -1.65 3.59 -18.31
CA HIS A 70 -1.50 3.66 -19.75
C HIS A 70 -0.77 2.48 -20.42
N GLN A 71 0.23 1.84 -19.80
CA GLN A 71 0.86 0.62 -20.40
C GLN A 71 0.15 -0.68 -19.98
N GLU A 72 -0.91 -0.56 -19.19
CA GLU A 72 -1.54 -1.70 -18.53
C GLU A 72 -2.57 -2.41 -19.41
N GLN A 73 -3.11 -1.79 -20.46
CA GLN A 73 -4.10 -2.45 -21.33
C GLN A 73 -3.54 -3.72 -21.99
N GLU A 74 -2.26 -3.73 -22.35
CA GLU A 74 -1.62 -4.88 -23.01
C GLU A 74 -1.35 -6.03 -22.03
N TRP A 75 -0.80 -5.73 -20.84
CA TRP A 75 -0.59 -6.74 -19.79
C TRP A 75 -1.91 -7.29 -19.23
N ARG A 76 -2.95 -6.46 -19.08
CA ARG A 76 -4.30 -6.86 -18.65
C ARG A 76 -4.92 -7.92 -19.55
N SER A 77 -4.64 -7.85 -20.86
CA SER A 77 -5.14 -8.84 -21.82
C SER A 77 -4.43 -10.20 -21.71
N GLN A 78 -3.18 -10.22 -21.25
CA GLN A 78 -2.31 -11.40 -21.27
C GLN A 78 -2.22 -12.12 -19.93
N SER A 79 -2.31 -11.41 -18.79
CA SER A 79 -1.94 -11.97 -17.49
C SER A 79 -3.09 -12.52 -16.64
N LYS A 80 -4.37 -12.25 -16.96
CA LYS A 80 -5.55 -12.64 -16.14
C LYS A 80 -5.40 -12.32 -14.63
N LEU A 81 -4.49 -11.42 -14.25
CA LEU A 81 -4.30 -11.07 -12.85
C LEU A 81 -5.33 -10.02 -12.48
N PRO A 82 -6.15 -10.24 -11.43
CA PRO A 82 -7.09 -9.23 -10.99
C PRO A 82 -6.35 -7.97 -10.53
N VAL A 83 -6.97 -6.82 -10.78
CA VAL A 83 -6.52 -5.48 -10.35
C VAL A 83 -6.13 -5.44 -8.87
N CYS A 84 -6.72 -6.34 -8.06
CA CYS A 84 -6.49 -6.48 -6.63
C CYS A 84 -5.94 -7.87 -6.24
N TRP A 85 -5.01 -8.49 -6.98
CA TRP A 85 -4.47 -9.82 -6.61
C TRP A 85 -3.94 -9.90 -5.16
N LEU A 86 -3.35 -8.80 -4.65
CA LEU A 86 -2.90 -8.74 -3.25
C LEU A 86 -4.05 -8.77 -2.23
N GLU A 87 -5.28 -8.41 -2.60
CA GLU A 87 -6.42 -8.49 -1.70
C GLU A 87 -6.66 -9.93 -1.22
N GLU A 88 -6.51 -10.93 -2.09
CA GLU A 88 -6.71 -12.34 -1.73
C GLU A 88 -5.69 -12.79 -0.67
N ILE A 89 -4.42 -12.45 -0.89
CA ILE A 89 -3.33 -12.79 0.04
C ILE A 89 -3.50 -12.04 1.36
N LEU A 90 -3.74 -10.73 1.29
CA LEU A 90 -3.89 -9.88 2.47
C LEU A 90 -5.10 -10.32 3.29
N CYS A 91 -6.22 -10.65 2.63
CA CYS A 91 -7.37 -11.25 3.28
C CYS A 91 -7.05 -12.58 3.96
N HIS A 92 -6.28 -13.45 3.32
CA HIS A 92 -5.91 -14.74 3.89
C HIS A 92 -5.07 -14.59 5.17
N ILE A 93 -4.14 -13.63 5.20
CA ILE A 93 -3.23 -13.45 6.32
C ILE A 93 -3.72 -12.48 7.40
N ASP A 94 -4.72 -11.64 7.10
CA ASP A 94 -5.16 -10.53 7.96
C ASP A 94 -5.39 -10.96 9.42
N GLN A 95 -6.16 -12.03 9.63
CA GLN A 95 -6.43 -12.55 10.97
C GLN A 95 -5.16 -12.89 11.75
N ARG A 96 -4.19 -13.53 11.08
CA ARG A 96 -2.93 -13.96 11.70
C ARG A 96 -2.04 -12.75 11.99
N MET A 97 -1.97 -11.81 11.06
CA MET A 97 -1.22 -10.57 11.24
C MET A 97 -1.78 -9.73 12.38
N ALA A 98 -3.11 -9.58 12.44
CA ALA A 98 -3.78 -8.87 13.53
C ALA A 98 -3.55 -9.57 14.89
N ARG A 99 -3.56 -10.91 14.93
CA ARG A 99 -3.22 -11.65 16.15
C ARG A 99 -1.76 -11.39 16.57
N ILE A 100 -0.82 -11.46 15.64
CA ILE A 100 0.60 -11.20 15.92
C ILE A 100 0.77 -9.78 16.47
N ALA A 101 0.22 -8.77 15.80
CA ALA A 101 0.29 -7.38 16.25
C ALA A 101 -0.18 -7.21 17.70
N ARG A 102 -1.34 -7.80 18.05
CA ARG A 102 -1.88 -7.78 19.42
C ARG A 102 -1.01 -8.50 20.44
N LEU A 103 -0.39 -9.62 20.07
CA LEU A 103 0.53 -10.35 20.96
C LEU A 103 1.75 -9.51 21.34
N TYR A 104 2.19 -8.62 20.45
CA TYR A 104 3.25 -7.66 20.71
C TYR A 104 2.75 -6.33 21.32
N GLY A 105 1.45 -6.22 21.65
CA GLY A 105 0.86 -5.03 22.25
C GLY A 105 0.59 -3.88 21.27
N TYR A 106 0.61 -4.14 19.96
CA TYR A 106 0.29 -3.14 18.95
C TYR A 106 -1.21 -3.14 18.60
N PRO A 107 -1.86 -1.96 18.53
CA PRO A 107 -3.24 -1.86 18.08
C PRO A 107 -3.35 -2.10 16.58
N VAL A 108 -4.46 -2.70 16.15
CA VAL A 108 -4.77 -3.01 14.76
C VAL A 108 -5.82 -2.04 14.25
N LYS A 109 -5.39 -1.01 13.51
CA LYS A 109 -6.27 0.06 13.01
C LYS A 109 -7.02 -0.28 11.72
N PHE A 110 -6.42 -1.09 10.84
CA PHE A 110 -6.94 -1.38 9.51
C PHE A 110 -7.09 -2.88 9.25
N GLY A 111 -7.69 -3.26 8.13
CA GLY A 111 -8.03 -4.65 7.79
C GLY A 111 -9.40 -5.07 8.34
N ARG A 112 -9.82 -6.29 8.00
CA ARG A 112 -11.09 -6.89 8.45
C ARG A 112 -11.10 -7.16 9.93
N TYR A 113 -9.95 -7.54 10.49
CA TYR A 113 -9.77 -7.83 11.91
C TYR A 113 -9.25 -6.64 12.71
N ASN A 114 -9.61 -5.40 12.36
CA ASN A 114 -9.25 -4.22 13.15
C ASN A 114 -9.93 -4.22 14.53
N ASP A 115 -9.32 -3.53 15.49
CA ASP A 115 -9.76 -3.53 16.90
C ASP A 115 -11.17 -2.97 17.09
N GLU A 116 -11.57 -1.96 16.34
CA GLU A 116 -12.91 -1.36 16.43
C GLU A 116 -13.99 -2.38 16.03
N ARG A 117 -13.82 -3.07 14.90
CA ARG A 117 -14.74 -4.12 14.44
C ARG A 117 -14.74 -5.32 15.40
N MET A 118 -13.58 -5.72 15.90
CA MET A 118 -13.49 -6.82 16.87
C MET A 118 -14.20 -6.47 18.18
N ALA A 119 -14.07 -5.24 18.68
CA ALA A 119 -14.77 -4.77 19.87
C ALA A 119 -16.29 -4.75 19.67
N GLN A 120 -16.77 -4.34 18.49
CA GLN A 120 -18.20 -4.40 18.15
C GLN A 120 -18.72 -5.85 18.13
N MET A 121 -17.97 -6.78 17.51
CA MET A 121 -18.35 -8.19 17.46
C MET A 121 -18.37 -8.84 18.85
N LEU A 122 -17.40 -8.53 19.71
CA LEU A 122 -17.33 -9.07 21.07
C LEU A 122 -18.38 -8.44 22.01
N GLY A 123 -18.67 -7.15 21.84
CA GLY A 123 -19.75 -6.47 22.56
C GLY A 123 -21.14 -6.99 22.22
N GLN A 124 -21.33 -7.52 21.01
CA GLN A 124 -22.57 -8.18 20.58
C GLN A 124 -22.71 -9.63 21.08
N ASN A 125 -21.61 -10.28 21.49
CA ASN A 125 -21.56 -11.72 21.81
C ASN A 125 -21.22 -12.01 23.29
N GLN A 126 -21.66 -11.15 24.21
CA GLN A 126 -21.41 -11.29 25.66
C GLN A 126 -22.07 -12.50 26.36
N ARG A 127 -22.73 -13.43 25.66
CA ARG A 127 -23.44 -14.55 26.30
C ARG A 127 -22.65 -15.86 26.48
N HIS A 128 -21.42 -16.01 25.97
CA HIS A 128 -20.72 -17.31 26.08
C HIS A 128 -19.20 -17.29 26.33
N ILE A 129 -18.58 -16.19 26.77
CA ILE A 129 -17.11 -16.10 26.92
C ILE A 129 -16.67 -16.05 28.41
N PHE A 130 -17.30 -16.86 29.26
CA PHE A 130 -16.70 -17.30 30.52
C PHE A 130 -16.58 -18.81 30.44
N ASN A 131 -15.47 -19.30 29.88
CA ASN A 131 -14.82 -20.60 30.16
C ASN A 131 -13.97 -21.04 28.96
N VAL A 132 -12.78 -20.46 28.80
CA VAL A 132 -11.64 -21.24 28.30
C VAL A 132 -10.43 -20.79 29.11
N SER A 133 -10.16 -21.55 30.17
CA SER A 133 -8.90 -21.49 30.91
C SER A 133 -7.78 -22.10 30.04
N TYR A 134 -6.59 -21.50 30.14
CA TYR A 134 -5.35 -21.77 29.39
C TYR A 134 -5.01 -23.25 29.16
#